data_AF-A0A940XDL6-F1
#
_entry.id   AF-A0A940XDL6-F1
#
_cell.length_a   1.000
_cell.length_b   1.000
_cell.length_c   1.000
_cell.angle_alpha   90.00
_cell.angle_beta   90.00
_cell.angle_gamma   90.00
#
_symmetry.space_group_name_H-M   'P 1'
#
loop_
_entity.id
_entity.type
_entity.pdbx_description
1 polymer ?
#
loop_
_entity_poly.entity_id
_entity_poly.type
_entity_poly.pdbx_seq_one_letter_code
_entity_poly.pdbx_strand_id
1 'polypeptide(L)'
;MPHYMSPPTYSSAGATSSSTARVETAGEGRAGQGGGVQRLLPVDRRLGVRLHESTPVTAIGPRSVTTPFGEVTARHVLRCTEGFTSELPGEKRTWLPMNSSMIVSEPLPEAAWRTIGWAGQELFSDQTHAYLYGQRTADGRIALGGRGVPYRFGSRVDAAGGTSASTVASLAATLARLFPAAASVPVAHAWSGVLAVPRDWCPSVRLDRVTGLGWAGGFVGQGVTASHLAARTLTDLVLGEDTERTRLPWTGRGSRRWEPEPARWLGVHGMYAAYRAADRQEEDARTTTSPLARIADVIAAR
;
A
#
# COMPACT_ATOMS: atom_id res chain seq x y z
N MET A 1 34.41 39.52 -2.09
CA MET A 1 34.40 40.20 -3.41
C MET A 1 34.61 39.15 -4.49
N PRO A 2 33.89 39.25 -5.62
CA PRO A 2 33.43 38.11 -6.40
C PRO A 2 34.28 37.88 -7.66
N HIS A 3 34.27 36.66 -8.19
CA HIS A 3 34.49 36.43 -9.62
C HIS A 3 33.35 35.60 -10.20
N TYR A 4 32.68 36.27 -11.14
CA TYR A 4 31.65 35.81 -12.06
C TYR A 4 32.24 34.76 -13.01
N MET A 5 31.50 33.69 -13.30
CA MET A 5 31.69 32.93 -14.53
C MET A 5 30.32 32.63 -15.15
N SER A 6 30.16 33.11 -16.37
CA SER A 6 28.96 33.09 -17.20
C SER A 6 28.51 31.67 -17.59
N PRO A 7 27.23 31.47 -17.93
CA PRO A 7 26.70 30.16 -18.32
C PRO A 7 27.04 29.82 -19.79
N PRO A 8 27.22 28.54 -20.15
CA PRO A 8 27.28 28.13 -21.54
C PRO A 8 25.87 28.07 -22.14
N THR A 9 25.70 28.75 -23.27
CA THR A 9 24.64 28.54 -24.25
C THR A 9 24.75 27.15 -24.87
N TYR A 10 23.63 26.45 -25.05
CA TYR A 10 23.58 25.33 -25.98
C TYR A 10 22.40 25.42 -26.93
N SER A 11 22.75 25.26 -28.19
CA SER A 11 21.96 25.38 -29.41
C SER A 11 20.96 24.24 -29.57
N SER A 12 19.84 24.54 -30.22
CA SER A 12 18.85 23.60 -30.72
C SER A 12 19.41 22.77 -31.88
N ALA A 13 19.37 21.44 -31.77
CA ALA A 13 19.36 20.55 -32.93
C ALA A 13 18.54 19.30 -32.58
N GLY A 14 17.57 18.99 -33.42
CA GLY A 14 16.69 17.85 -33.28
C GLY A 14 17.41 16.52 -33.50
N ALA A 15 16.99 15.51 -32.75
CA ALA A 15 17.20 14.12 -33.10
C ALA A 15 16.00 13.31 -32.61
N THR A 16 15.16 12.91 -33.57
CA THR A 16 14.23 11.81 -33.45
C THR A 16 15.00 10.52 -33.18
N SER A 17 14.81 9.89 -32.02
CA SER A 17 15.13 8.47 -31.85
C SER A 17 14.04 7.77 -31.07
N SER A 18 13.30 6.90 -31.76
CA SER A 18 12.42 5.91 -31.16
C SER A 18 13.29 4.91 -30.38
N SER A 19 13.24 4.96 -29.04
CA SER A 19 13.84 3.92 -28.19
C SER A 19 12.75 2.98 -27.70
N THR A 20 12.64 1.82 -28.33
CA THR A 20 11.84 0.69 -27.86
C THR A 20 12.54 0.12 -26.62
N ALA A 21 11.95 0.32 -25.44
CA ALA A 21 12.46 -0.27 -24.21
C ALA A 21 12.08 -1.75 -24.14
N ARG A 22 13.06 -2.64 -24.34
CA ARG A 22 13.01 -4.01 -23.81
C ARG A 22 13.70 -4.02 -22.46
N VAL A 23 13.04 -4.58 -21.44
CA VAL A 23 13.66 -4.87 -20.15
C VAL A 23 13.38 -6.33 -19.80
N GLU A 24 14.47 -7.02 -19.48
CA GLU A 24 14.57 -8.43 -19.13
C GLU A 24 13.89 -8.73 -17.79
N THR A 25 13.16 -9.84 -17.76
CA THR A 25 12.53 -10.40 -16.56
C THR A 25 13.57 -11.07 -15.68
N ALA A 26 13.83 -10.51 -14.50
CA ALA A 26 14.26 -11.33 -13.36
C ALA A 26 13.04 -12.14 -12.90
N GLY A 27 13.15 -13.47 -12.97
CA GLY A 27 12.11 -14.43 -12.61
C GLY A 27 11.59 -14.23 -11.18
N GLU A 28 10.41 -14.82 -10.92
CA GLU A 28 9.67 -14.84 -9.64
C GLU A 28 10.58 -14.70 -8.41
N GLY A 29 10.79 -13.44 -8.01
CA GLY A 29 11.79 -13.05 -7.04
C GLY A 29 11.13 -12.42 -5.83
N ARG A 30 11.21 -13.11 -4.70
CA ARG A 30 10.83 -12.64 -3.36
C ARG A 30 11.50 -11.29 -3.08
N ALA A 31 10.72 -10.21 -3.10
CA ALA A 31 11.22 -8.87 -2.82
C ALA A 31 10.94 -8.50 -1.36
N GLY A 32 12.00 -8.28 -0.57
CA GLY A 32 11.87 -7.59 0.72
C GLY A 32 11.22 -6.22 0.52
N GLN A 33 10.18 -5.92 1.29
CA GLN A 33 9.25 -4.82 1.01
C GLN A 33 9.89 -3.41 0.96
N GLY A 34 11.07 -3.21 1.56
CA GLY A 34 11.81 -1.94 1.46
C GLY A 34 12.80 -1.84 0.28
N GLY A 35 13.32 -2.97 -0.20
CA GLY A 35 14.41 -2.97 -1.19
C GLY A 35 13.95 -2.79 -2.64
N GLY A 36 12.68 -3.06 -2.94
CA GLY A 36 12.14 -2.99 -4.31
C GLY A 36 12.17 -1.58 -4.90
N VAL A 37 11.64 -0.60 -4.18
CA VAL A 37 11.49 0.78 -4.68
C VAL A 37 12.83 1.49 -4.78
N GLN A 38 13.71 1.37 -3.78
CA GLN A 38 15.04 1.99 -3.80
C GLN A 38 15.92 1.47 -4.95
N ARG A 39 15.72 0.23 -5.39
CA ARG A 39 16.43 -0.35 -6.55
C ARG A 39 15.93 0.18 -7.89
N LEU A 40 14.73 0.76 -7.98
CA LEU A 40 14.19 1.33 -9.22
C LEU A 40 14.72 2.74 -9.48
N LEU A 41 14.99 3.53 -8.44
CA LEU A 41 15.43 4.93 -8.59
C LEU A 41 16.67 5.11 -9.48
N PRO A 42 17.73 4.28 -9.38
CA PRO A 42 18.88 4.38 -10.28
C PRO A 42 18.54 4.04 -11.73
N VAL A 43 17.60 3.11 -11.95
CA VAL A 43 17.12 2.72 -13.29
C VAL A 43 16.31 3.86 -13.90
N ASP A 44 15.37 4.43 -13.13
CA ASP A 44 14.52 5.54 -13.57
C ASP A 44 15.35 6.76 -13.99
N ARG A 45 16.38 7.10 -13.20
CA ARG A 45 17.30 8.19 -13.53
C ARG A 45 18.07 7.93 -14.82
N ARG A 46 18.53 6.69 -15.06
CA ARG A 46 19.20 6.31 -16.31
C ARG A 46 18.27 6.39 -17.52
N LEU A 47 16.97 6.18 -17.32
CA LEU A 47 15.94 6.33 -18.34
C LEU A 47 15.48 7.78 -18.55
N GLY A 48 16.10 8.75 -17.86
CA GLY A 48 15.81 10.18 -18.00
C GLY A 48 14.59 10.66 -17.20
N VAL A 49 14.07 9.85 -16.27
CA VAL A 49 12.99 10.27 -15.37
C VAL A 49 13.52 11.32 -14.40
N ARG A 50 12.84 12.47 -14.33
CA ARG A 50 13.12 13.53 -13.35
C ARG A 50 12.35 13.25 -12.06
N LEU A 51 13.07 13.04 -10.98
CA LEU A 51 12.52 12.80 -9.65
C LEU A 51 12.60 14.08 -8.80
N HIS A 52 11.48 14.48 -8.22
CA HIS A 52 11.39 15.60 -7.28
C HIS A 52 10.91 15.08 -5.93
N GLU A 53 11.86 14.88 -5.01
CA GLU A 53 11.58 14.50 -3.62
C GLU A 53 11.24 15.74 -2.79
N SER A 54 10.62 15.54 -1.61
CA SER A 54 10.21 16.64 -0.72
C SER A 54 9.38 17.75 -1.41
N THR A 55 8.65 17.37 -2.46
CA THR A 55 7.84 18.27 -3.29
C THR A 55 6.37 17.82 -3.20
N PRO A 56 5.68 18.12 -2.09
CA PRO A 56 4.32 17.64 -1.88
C PRO A 56 3.36 18.27 -2.88
N VAL A 57 2.50 17.44 -3.49
CA VAL A 57 1.37 17.91 -4.29
C VAL A 57 0.25 18.32 -3.35
N THR A 58 -0.19 19.58 -3.44
CA THR A 58 -1.26 20.15 -2.60
C THR A 58 -2.61 20.19 -3.29
N ALA A 59 -2.64 20.16 -4.63
CA ALA A 59 -3.86 20.05 -5.42
C ALA A 59 -3.59 19.37 -6.77
N ILE A 60 -4.62 18.74 -7.32
CA ILE A 60 -4.60 18.16 -8.66
C ILE A 60 -5.76 18.76 -9.46
N GLY A 61 -5.46 19.28 -10.64
CA GLY A 61 -6.42 19.78 -11.61
C GLY A 61 -6.36 19.00 -12.92
N PRO A 62 -7.22 19.32 -13.90
CA PRO A 62 -7.11 18.78 -15.25
C PRO A 62 -5.74 19.14 -15.83
N ARG A 63 -4.92 18.11 -16.12
CA ARG A 63 -3.58 18.29 -16.70
C ARG A 63 -2.62 19.17 -15.89
N SER A 64 -2.87 19.37 -14.59
CA SER A 64 -2.00 20.15 -13.72
C SER A 64 -1.89 19.59 -12.30
N VAL A 65 -0.75 19.87 -11.66
CA VAL A 65 -0.51 19.63 -10.24
C VAL A 65 0.05 20.89 -9.59
N THR A 66 -0.50 21.24 -8.43
CA THR A 66 -0.02 22.36 -7.63
C THR A 66 0.89 21.86 -6.53
N THR A 67 2.00 22.56 -6.32
CA THR A 67 2.95 22.33 -5.24
C THR A 67 3.26 23.66 -4.54
N PRO A 68 3.86 23.66 -3.35
CA PRO A 68 4.35 24.90 -2.71
C PRO A 68 5.37 25.67 -3.55
N PHE A 69 6.00 25.03 -4.53
CA PHE A 69 7.06 25.61 -5.37
C PHE A 69 6.55 26.09 -6.73
N GLY A 70 5.25 25.93 -7.02
CA GLY A 70 4.63 26.31 -8.28
C GLY A 70 3.74 25.21 -8.86
N GLU A 71 3.21 25.49 -10.04
CA GLU A 71 2.36 24.58 -10.80
C GLU A 71 3.15 23.86 -11.89
N VAL A 72 2.88 22.58 -12.07
CA VAL A 72 3.40 21.78 -13.18
C VAL A 72 2.24 21.32 -14.05
N THR A 73 2.35 21.56 -15.36
CA THR A 73 1.36 21.09 -16.34
C THR A 73 1.90 19.90 -17.13
N ALA A 74 1.01 18.96 -17.46
CA ALA A 74 1.36 17.75 -18.18
C ALA A 74 0.16 17.21 -18.97
N ARG A 75 0.41 16.54 -20.10
CA ARG A 75 -0.66 15.87 -20.87
C ARG A 75 -1.45 14.88 -20.01
N HIS A 76 -0.76 14.20 -19.11
CA HIS A 76 -1.33 13.27 -18.15
C HIS A 76 -0.81 13.56 -16.74
N VAL A 77 -1.71 13.50 -15.77
CA VAL A 77 -1.39 13.51 -14.34
C VAL A 77 -1.83 12.18 -13.77
N LEU A 78 -0.90 11.40 -13.22
CA LEU A 78 -1.17 10.07 -12.69
C LEU A 78 -1.09 10.09 -11.16
N ARG A 79 -2.24 9.98 -10.49
CA ARG A 79 -2.32 9.93 -9.03
C ARG A 79 -2.03 8.52 -8.52
N CYS A 80 -0.86 8.34 -7.94
CA CYS A 80 -0.40 7.07 -7.34
C CYS A 80 -0.12 7.20 -5.83
N THR A 81 -0.94 7.99 -5.13
CA THR A 81 -0.74 8.39 -3.72
C THR A 81 -1.35 7.44 -2.69
N GLU A 82 -2.00 6.36 -3.13
CA GLU A 82 -2.56 5.31 -2.25
C GLU A 82 -3.33 5.93 -1.06
N GLY A 83 -3.10 5.55 0.20
CA GLY A 83 -3.83 6.03 1.38
C GLY A 83 -3.75 7.54 1.60
N PHE A 84 -2.67 8.18 1.13
CA PHE A 84 -2.46 9.63 1.20
C PHE A 84 -3.36 10.41 0.22
N THR A 85 -4.05 9.73 -0.69
CA THR A 85 -5.07 10.34 -1.57
C THR A 85 -6.11 11.13 -0.77
N SER A 86 -6.44 10.70 0.44
CA SER A 86 -7.41 11.38 1.30
C SER A 86 -6.98 12.77 1.81
N GLU A 87 -5.70 13.14 1.63
CA GLU A 87 -5.17 14.46 1.96
C GLU A 87 -5.37 15.48 0.82
N LEU A 88 -5.66 15.02 -0.39
CA LEU A 88 -5.93 15.90 -1.52
C LEU A 88 -7.33 16.55 -1.40
N PRO A 89 -7.48 17.84 -1.76
CA PRO A 89 -8.78 18.50 -1.77
C PRO A 89 -9.82 17.73 -2.58
N GLY A 90 -11.01 17.53 -2.00
CA GLY A 90 -12.12 16.81 -2.66
C GLY A 90 -12.02 15.27 -2.65
N GLU A 91 -10.91 14.69 -2.21
CA GLU A 91 -10.63 13.25 -2.26
C GLU A 91 -10.84 12.53 -0.92
N LYS A 92 -11.26 13.26 0.12
CA LYS A 92 -11.48 12.75 1.49
C LYS A 92 -12.35 11.49 1.61
N ARG A 93 -13.19 11.21 0.61
CA ARG A 93 -14.14 10.07 0.58
C ARG A 93 -13.86 9.10 -0.55
N THR A 94 -12.82 9.32 -1.35
CA THR A 94 -12.51 8.48 -2.51
C THR A 94 -12.04 7.12 -2.05
N TRP A 95 -11.02 7.08 -1.19
CA TRP A 95 -10.52 5.87 -0.55
C TRP A 95 -10.46 6.07 0.96
N LEU A 96 -10.75 5.01 1.71
CA LEU A 96 -10.59 4.97 3.16
C LEU A 96 -9.12 4.69 3.48
N PRO A 97 -8.39 5.62 4.13
CA PRO A 97 -7.05 5.35 4.62
C PRO A 97 -7.11 4.42 5.82
N MET A 98 -6.70 3.18 5.64
CA MET A 98 -6.68 2.16 6.69
C MET A 98 -5.24 1.92 7.16
N ASN A 99 -5.03 1.85 8.47
CA ASN A 99 -3.70 1.55 9.02
C ASN A 99 -3.50 0.04 9.16
N SER A 100 -2.33 -0.44 8.75
CA SER A 100 -1.84 -1.78 9.07
C SER A 100 -0.49 -1.65 9.79
N SER A 101 -0.26 -2.49 10.78
CA SER A 101 0.96 -2.46 11.59
C SER A 101 1.71 -3.78 11.49
N MET A 102 3.03 -3.70 11.59
CA MET A 102 3.93 -4.84 11.58
C MET A 102 4.92 -4.75 12.74
N ILE A 103 5.32 -5.91 13.24
CA ILE A 103 6.47 -6.08 14.13
C ILE A 103 7.49 -7.02 13.47
N VAL A 104 8.75 -6.86 13.85
CA VAL A 104 9.85 -7.76 13.51
C VAL A 104 10.59 -8.13 14.78
N SER A 105 10.80 -9.42 15.01
CA SER A 105 11.57 -9.91 16.15
C SER A 105 13.07 -9.63 16.00
N GLU A 106 13.82 -9.80 17.09
CA GLU A 106 15.25 -10.11 16.97
C GLU A 106 15.47 -11.45 16.26
N PRO A 107 16.69 -11.73 15.73
CA PRO A 107 16.97 -13.03 15.12
C PRO A 107 16.73 -14.13 16.15
N LEU A 108 15.97 -15.14 15.75
CA LEU A 108 15.67 -16.27 16.63
C LEU A 108 16.90 -17.18 16.71
N PRO A 109 17.21 -17.73 17.90
CA PRO A 109 18.22 -18.76 18.03
C PRO A 109 17.87 -19.99 17.19
N GLU A 110 18.88 -20.69 16.67
CA GLU A 110 18.68 -21.90 15.85
C GLU A 110 17.86 -22.99 16.58
N ALA A 111 17.97 -23.06 17.90
CA ALA A 111 17.14 -23.97 18.70
C ALA A 111 15.64 -23.64 18.61
N ALA A 112 15.28 -22.35 18.57
CA ALA A 112 13.89 -21.94 18.41
C ALA A 112 13.38 -22.32 17.01
N TRP A 113 14.19 -22.11 15.96
CA TRP A 113 13.82 -22.53 14.60
C TRP A 113 13.62 -24.04 14.48
N ARG A 114 14.50 -24.84 15.09
CA ARG A 114 14.34 -26.30 15.14
C ARG A 114 13.05 -26.73 15.81
N THR A 115 12.65 -26.08 16.91
CA THR A 115 11.38 -26.34 17.60
C THR A 115 10.17 -25.91 16.77
N ILE A 116 10.24 -24.75 16.12
CA ILE A 116 9.15 -24.25 15.27
C ILE A 116 8.96 -25.15 14.04
N GLY A 117 10.03 -25.77 13.53
CA GLY A 117 9.97 -26.64 12.34
C GLY A 117 9.77 -25.87 11.03
N TRP A 118 9.84 -24.54 11.05
CA TRP A 118 9.65 -23.69 9.88
C TRP A 118 11.00 -23.38 9.21
N ALA A 119 11.43 -24.32 8.36
CA ALA A 119 12.75 -24.27 7.72
C ALA A 119 12.83 -23.28 6.54
N GLY A 120 11.72 -23.07 5.83
CA GLY A 120 11.65 -22.18 4.68
C GLY A 120 11.30 -20.73 5.01
N GLN A 121 11.08 -19.93 3.97
CA GLN A 121 10.62 -18.53 4.05
C GLN A 121 9.24 -18.42 3.39
N GLU A 122 8.39 -19.42 3.60
CA GLU A 122 7.01 -19.38 3.16
C GLU A 122 6.29 -18.17 3.76
N LEU A 123 5.24 -17.70 3.11
CA LEU A 123 4.35 -16.72 3.71
C LEU A 123 3.21 -17.51 4.37
N PHE A 124 2.78 -17.07 5.54
CA PHE A 124 1.57 -17.59 6.15
C PHE A 124 0.60 -16.45 6.47
N SER A 125 -0.68 -16.78 6.48
CA SER A 125 -1.75 -15.93 6.99
C SER A 125 -2.75 -16.79 7.76
N ASP A 126 -3.41 -16.21 8.76
CA ASP A 126 -4.52 -16.88 9.40
C ASP A 126 -5.85 -16.62 8.64
N GLN A 127 -6.91 -17.29 9.08
CA GLN A 127 -8.27 -17.06 8.57
C GLN A 127 -9.12 -16.24 9.55
N THR A 128 -8.51 -15.61 10.55
CA THR A 128 -9.24 -14.79 11.53
C THR A 128 -9.68 -13.47 10.89
N HIS A 129 -10.72 -12.86 11.41
CA HIS A 129 -11.21 -11.58 10.89
C HIS A 129 -10.24 -10.43 11.20
N ALA A 130 -9.45 -10.58 12.28
CA ALA A 130 -8.34 -9.70 12.62
C ALA A 130 -7.18 -9.73 11.60
N TYR A 131 -7.15 -10.73 10.70
CA TYR A 131 -6.21 -10.94 9.58
C TYR A 131 -4.75 -10.73 9.96
N LEU A 132 -4.09 -11.84 10.27
CA LEU A 132 -2.67 -11.89 10.53
C LEU A 132 -1.91 -12.42 9.32
N TYR A 133 -0.72 -11.92 9.07
CA TYR A 133 0.19 -12.45 8.07
C TYR A 133 1.62 -12.39 8.58
N GLY A 134 2.44 -13.35 8.18
CA GLY A 134 3.83 -13.40 8.64
C GLY A 134 4.76 -14.12 7.69
N GLN A 135 6.05 -13.88 7.90
CA GLN A 135 7.12 -14.53 7.14
C GLN A 135 8.37 -14.67 8.00
N ARG A 136 9.16 -15.69 7.70
CA ARG A 136 10.53 -15.80 8.16
C ARG A 136 11.40 -14.97 7.23
N THR A 137 12.17 -14.03 7.78
CA THR A 137 13.09 -13.21 7.00
C THR A 137 14.39 -13.98 6.71
N ALA A 138 15.12 -13.55 5.69
CA ALA A 138 16.38 -14.18 5.30
C ALA A 138 17.47 -14.12 6.37
N ASP A 139 17.39 -13.13 7.27
CA ASP A 139 18.28 -12.97 8.42
C ASP A 139 17.74 -13.64 9.70
N GLY A 140 16.75 -14.54 9.59
CA GLY A 140 16.34 -15.41 10.69
C GLY A 140 15.45 -14.74 11.73
N ARG A 141 14.63 -13.75 11.33
CA ARG A 141 13.62 -13.10 12.17
C ARG A 141 12.21 -13.55 11.77
N ILE A 142 11.24 -13.30 12.64
CA ILE A 142 9.82 -13.37 12.30
C ILE A 142 9.33 -11.94 12.06
N ALA A 143 8.82 -11.67 10.85
CA ALA A 143 8.05 -10.48 10.55
C ALA A 143 6.57 -10.83 10.62
N LEU A 144 5.81 -10.12 11.45
CA LEU A 144 4.40 -10.38 11.70
C LEU A 144 3.58 -9.11 11.55
N GLY A 145 2.63 -9.14 10.62
CA GLY A 145 1.67 -8.08 10.39
C GLY A 145 0.29 -8.42 10.92
N GLY A 146 -0.39 -7.38 11.38
CA GLY A 146 -1.78 -7.48 11.81
C GLY A 146 -2.40 -6.09 11.93
N ARG A 147 -3.61 -6.05 12.48
CA ARG A 147 -4.42 -4.83 12.49
C ARG A 147 -4.38 -4.13 13.86
N GLY A 148 -3.95 -2.87 13.85
CA GLY A 148 -4.01 -1.94 15.00
C GLY A 148 -5.34 -1.18 15.07
N VAL A 149 -5.30 0.13 15.30
CA VAL A 149 -6.47 1.02 15.12
C VAL A 149 -6.67 1.28 13.63
N PRO A 150 -7.69 0.67 13.00
CA PRO A 150 -7.74 0.56 11.55
C PRO A 150 -8.05 1.90 10.88
N TYR A 151 -8.84 2.77 11.52
CA TYR A 151 -9.29 4.02 10.92
C TYR A 151 -9.33 5.18 11.91
N ARG A 152 -8.81 6.34 11.49
CA ARG A 152 -8.84 7.60 12.24
C ARG A 152 -9.93 8.51 11.68
N PHE A 153 -10.72 9.12 12.57
CA PHE A 153 -11.82 10.02 12.21
C PHE A 153 -11.39 11.09 11.20
N GLY A 154 -12.23 11.37 10.21
CA GLY A 154 -11.98 12.41 9.20
C GLY A 154 -10.95 12.02 8.13
N SER A 155 -10.71 10.72 7.94
CA SER A 155 -9.68 10.18 7.03
C SER A 155 -8.33 10.83 7.29
N ARG A 156 -7.95 10.92 8.57
CA ARG A 156 -6.62 11.35 8.95
C ARG A 156 -5.66 10.20 8.71
N VAL A 157 -4.55 10.49 8.05
CA VAL A 157 -3.44 9.56 7.85
C VAL A 157 -2.41 9.74 8.96
N ASP A 158 -1.64 8.69 9.23
CA ASP A 158 -0.43 8.79 10.04
C ASP A 158 0.78 8.75 9.11
N ALA A 159 1.41 9.90 8.91
CA ALA A 159 2.61 9.99 8.07
C ALA A 159 3.90 9.64 8.83
N ALA A 160 3.87 9.54 10.16
CA ALA A 160 5.05 9.25 10.96
C ALA A 160 5.43 7.76 10.95
N GLY A 161 4.55 6.89 10.45
CA GLY A 161 4.81 5.46 10.33
C GLY A 161 4.94 4.71 11.67
N GLY A 162 4.61 5.36 12.79
CA GLY A 162 4.69 4.78 14.12
C GLY A 162 3.62 3.74 14.39
N THR A 163 3.89 2.82 15.32
CA THR A 163 2.92 1.88 15.86
C THR A 163 2.71 2.15 17.34
N SER A 164 1.46 2.13 17.82
CA SER A 164 1.20 2.33 19.24
C SER A 164 1.77 1.18 20.06
N ALA A 165 2.27 1.47 21.27
CA ALA A 165 2.80 0.44 22.18
C ALA A 165 1.77 -0.68 22.45
N SER A 166 0.48 -0.34 22.53
CA SER A 166 -0.61 -1.32 22.65
C SER A 166 -0.72 -2.26 21.45
N THR A 167 -0.53 -1.76 20.23
CA THR A 167 -0.56 -2.59 19.02
C THR A 167 0.68 -3.48 18.95
N VAL A 168 1.86 -2.96 19.30
CA VAL A 168 3.10 -3.75 19.41
C VAL A 168 2.93 -4.89 20.41
N ALA A 169 2.43 -4.60 21.61
CA ALA A 169 2.18 -5.61 22.64
C ALA A 169 1.18 -6.69 22.18
N SER A 170 0.10 -6.28 21.51
CA SER A 170 -0.89 -7.22 20.95
C SER A 170 -0.30 -8.14 19.88
N LEU A 171 0.52 -7.60 18.98
CA LEU A 171 1.20 -8.38 17.94
C LEU A 171 2.25 -9.31 18.54
N ALA A 172 3.00 -8.85 19.55
CA ALA A 172 3.99 -9.67 20.25
C ALA A 172 3.33 -10.83 21.01
N ALA A 173 2.20 -10.58 21.68
CA ALA A 173 1.41 -11.64 22.32
C ALA A 173 0.90 -12.66 21.30
N THR A 174 0.48 -12.20 20.12
CA THR A 174 0.03 -13.10 19.04
C THR A 174 1.20 -13.92 18.49
N LEU A 175 2.37 -13.31 18.30
CA LEU A 175 3.59 -14.02 17.90
C LEU A 175 3.94 -15.12 18.91
N ALA A 176 3.96 -14.79 20.20
CA ALA A 176 4.27 -15.74 21.28
C ALA A 176 3.25 -16.90 21.34
N ARG A 177 1.96 -16.62 21.07
CA ARG A 177 0.92 -17.64 21.00
C ARG A 177 1.12 -18.60 19.82
N LEU A 178 1.45 -18.07 18.64
CA LEU A 178 1.66 -18.87 17.44
C LEU A 178 2.99 -19.63 17.47
N PHE A 179 4.02 -19.03 18.04
CA PHE A 179 5.36 -19.56 18.13
C PHE A 179 5.87 -19.48 19.57
N PRO A 180 5.48 -20.41 20.46
CA PRO A 180 5.91 -20.41 21.86
C PRO A 180 7.43 -20.39 22.04
N ALA A 181 8.16 -21.03 21.13
CA ALA A 181 9.64 -21.02 21.12
C ALA A 181 10.26 -19.64 20.85
N ALA A 182 9.46 -18.67 20.37
CA ALA A 182 9.86 -17.30 20.12
C ALA A 182 9.35 -16.32 21.19
N ALA A 183 8.62 -16.79 22.22
CA ALA A 183 7.92 -15.92 23.17
C ALA A 183 8.84 -14.99 23.98
N SER A 184 10.08 -15.41 24.24
CA SER A 184 11.08 -14.60 24.95
C SER A 184 11.93 -13.71 24.04
N VAL A 185 11.73 -13.77 22.72
CA VAL A 185 12.52 -13.01 21.77
C VAL A 185 11.97 -11.58 21.68
N PRO A 186 12.81 -10.54 21.89
CA PRO A 186 12.35 -9.16 21.82
C PRO A 186 11.85 -8.76 20.44
N VAL A 187 10.98 -7.75 20.41
CA VAL A 187 10.63 -7.03 19.17
C VAL A 187 11.74 -6.04 18.87
N ALA A 188 12.38 -6.20 17.71
CA ALA A 188 13.44 -5.31 17.22
C ALA A 188 12.85 -4.02 16.61
N HIS A 189 11.79 -4.16 15.82
CA HIS A 189 11.18 -3.06 15.09
C HIS A 189 9.66 -3.18 15.04
N ALA A 190 9.00 -2.02 14.97
CA ALA A 190 7.58 -1.93 14.70
C ALA A 190 7.29 -0.69 13.85
N TRP A 191 6.38 -0.82 12.89
CA TRP A 191 5.95 0.28 12.04
C TRP A 191 4.52 0.08 11.55
N SER A 192 3.91 1.16 11.10
CA SER A 192 2.61 1.15 10.46
C SER A 192 2.67 1.77 9.07
N GLY A 193 1.87 1.24 8.16
CA GLY A 193 1.62 1.81 6.85
C GLY A 193 0.15 2.16 6.70
N VAL A 194 -0.12 3.12 5.79
CA VAL A 194 -1.48 3.47 5.39
C VAL A 194 -1.75 2.84 4.04
N LEU A 195 -2.87 2.12 3.95
CA LEU A 195 -3.39 1.56 2.70
C LEU A 195 -4.71 2.24 2.31
N ALA A 196 -5.09 2.15 1.04
CA ALA A 196 -6.31 2.72 0.48
C ALA A 196 -7.31 1.60 0.24
N VAL A 197 -8.49 1.78 0.81
CA VAL A 197 -9.63 0.88 0.60
C VAL A 197 -10.70 1.62 -0.19
N PRO A 198 -10.98 1.26 -1.45
CA PRO A 198 -12.19 1.67 -2.16
C PRO A 198 -13.44 1.09 -1.50
N ARG A 199 -14.61 1.68 -1.73
CA ARG A 199 -15.87 1.25 -1.10
C ARG A 199 -16.28 -0.18 -1.49
N ASP A 200 -15.88 -0.62 -2.68
CA ASP A 200 -16.09 -1.98 -3.19
C ASP A 200 -14.89 -2.93 -2.95
N TRP A 201 -13.88 -2.48 -2.20
CA TRP A 201 -12.68 -3.26 -1.86
C TRP A 201 -11.88 -3.77 -3.07
N CYS A 202 -12.09 -3.20 -4.25
CA CYS A 202 -11.44 -3.65 -5.48
C CYS A 202 -10.40 -2.64 -5.97
N PRO A 203 -9.16 -3.07 -6.28
CA PRO A 203 -8.20 -2.20 -6.95
C PRO A 203 -8.72 -1.75 -8.31
N SER A 204 -8.29 -0.57 -8.73
CA SER A 204 -8.65 -0.03 -10.05
C SER A 204 -7.50 0.69 -10.72
N VAL A 205 -7.49 0.62 -12.05
CA VAL A 205 -6.62 1.41 -12.92
C VAL A 205 -7.51 2.17 -13.89
N ARG A 206 -7.34 3.48 -14.00
CA ARG A 206 -8.16 4.30 -14.88
C ARG A 206 -7.40 5.50 -15.42
N LEU A 207 -7.79 5.92 -16.62
CA LEU A 207 -7.37 7.16 -17.24
C LEU A 207 -8.61 7.85 -17.82
N ASP A 208 -8.85 9.08 -17.39
CA ASP A 208 -9.77 10.00 -18.05
C ASP A 208 -8.98 10.84 -19.06
N ARG A 209 -9.25 10.63 -20.36
CA ARG A 209 -8.55 11.33 -21.44
C ARG A 209 -8.97 12.79 -21.58
N VAL A 210 -10.19 13.14 -21.15
CA VAL A 210 -10.71 14.51 -21.23
C VAL A 210 -9.94 15.41 -20.27
N THR A 211 -9.85 14.99 -19.01
CA THR A 211 -9.12 15.73 -17.96
C THR A 211 -7.63 15.44 -17.94
N GLY A 212 -7.18 14.35 -18.58
CA GLY A 212 -5.80 13.86 -18.50
C GLY A 212 -5.46 13.20 -17.15
N LEU A 213 -6.42 13.03 -16.24
CA LEU A 213 -6.20 12.45 -14.93
C LEU A 213 -6.28 10.92 -14.99
N GLY A 214 -5.25 10.23 -14.53
CA GLY A 214 -5.25 8.79 -14.31
C GLY A 214 -4.89 8.41 -12.89
N TRP A 215 -5.15 7.16 -12.52
CA TRP A 215 -4.71 6.59 -11.25
C TRP A 215 -4.55 5.08 -11.35
N ALA A 216 -3.71 4.55 -10.47
CA ALA A 216 -3.66 3.14 -10.10
C ALA A 216 -3.59 3.08 -8.57
N GLY A 217 -4.46 2.28 -7.94
CA GLY A 217 -4.46 2.19 -6.49
C GLY A 217 -5.71 1.58 -5.90
N GLY A 218 -5.87 1.80 -4.60
CA GLY A 218 -6.90 1.10 -3.81
C GLY A 218 -6.56 -0.37 -3.69
N PHE A 219 -5.29 -0.71 -3.44
CA PHE A 219 -4.81 -2.09 -3.55
C PHE A 219 -5.21 -2.99 -2.39
N VAL A 220 -5.82 -2.45 -1.33
CA VAL A 220 -6.37 -3.23 -0.21
C VAL A 220 -5.35 -4.23 0.36
N GLY A 221 -4.11 -3.78 0.57
CA GLY A 221 -3.03 -4.62 1.11
C GLY A 221 -2.31 -5.52 0.11
N GLN A 222 -2.70 -5.53 -1.17
CA GLN A 222 -2.06 -6.32 -2.24
C GLN A 222 -1.15 -5.47 -3.15
N GLY A 223 -0.74 -4.28 -2.70
CA GLY A 223 -0.06 -3.30 -3.55
C GLY A 223 1.32 -3.73 -4.02
N VAL A 224 2.06 -4.50 -3.20
CA VAL A 224 3.42 -4.95 -3.56
C VAL A 224 3.41 -5.84 -4.79
N THR A 225 2.43 -6.74 -4.91
CA THR A 225 2.29 -7.65 -6.05
C THR A 225 1.53 -7.00 -7.21
N ALA A 226 0.43 -6.29 -6.92
CA ALA A 226 -0.46 -5.76 -7.94
C ALA A 226 0.11 -4.51 -8.66
N SER A 227 0.94 -3.71 -8.00
CA SER A 227 1.40 -2.42 -8.54
C SER A 227 2.17 -2.54 -9.85
N HIS A 228 2.95 -3.60 -10.04
CA HIS A 228 3.68 -3.81 -11.30
C HIS A 228 2.73 -4.00 -12.48
N LEU A 229 1.74 -4.89 -12.33
CA LEU A 229 0.72 -5.08 -13.36
C LEU A 229 -0.10 -3.80 -13.57
N ALA A 230 -0.43 -3.09 -12.48
CA ALA A 230 -1.21 -1.86 -12.53
C ALA A 230 -0.48 -0.75 -13.28
N ALA A 231 0.83 -0.61 -13.04
CA ALA A 231 1.69 0.33 -13.75
C ALA A 231 1.72 0.01 -15.25
N ARG A 232 1.89 -1.26 -15.63
CA ARG A 232 1.85 -1.67 -17.05
C ARG A 232 0.50 -1.39 -17.70
N THR A 233 -0.60 -1.72 -17.02
CA THR A 233 -1.95 -1.37 -17.50
C THR A 233 -2.08 0.14 -17.69
N LEU A 234 -1.61 0.95 -16.73
CA LEU A 234 -1.71 2.40 -16.80
C LEU A 234 -0.84 2.99 -17.92
N THR A 235 0.35 2.41 -18.16
CA THR A 235 1.21 2.75 -19.31
C THR A 235 0.48 2.49 -20.62
N ASP A 236 -0.07 1.29 -20.82
CA ASP A 236 -0.81 0.93 -22.04
C ASP A 236 -2.00 1.91 -22.26
N LEU A 237 -2.72 2.27 -21.19
CA LEU A 237 -3.81 3.27 -21.26
C LEU A 237 -3.33 4.66 -21.69
N VAL A 238 -2.19 5.12 -21.16
CA VAL A 238 -1.57 6.42 -21.47
C VAL A 238 -1.08 6.46 -22.91
N LEU A 239 -0.47 5.38 -23.39
CA LEU A 239 -0.04 5.23 -24.79
C LEU A 239 -1.21 5.06 -25.75
N GLY A 240 -2.39 4.75 -25.21
CA GLY A 240 -3.59 4.50 -25.98
C GLY A 240 -3.60 3.15 -26.69
N GLU A 241 -2.83 2.20 -26.18
CA GLU A 241 -2.72 0.85 -26.69
C GLU A 241 -3.90 -0.01 -26.21
N ASP A 242 -4.39 -0.86 -27.12
CA ASP A 242 -5.41 -1.85 -26.83
C ASP A 242 -4.73 -3.21 -26.59
N THR A 243 -4.59 -3.59 -25.32
CA THR A 243 -3.84 -4.78 -24.89
C THR A 243 -4.70 -5.64 -23.99
N GLU A 244 -4.30 -6.89 -23.74
CA GLU A 244 -4.98 -7.75 -22.76
C GLU A 244 -5.07 -7.08 -21.37
N ARG A 245 -4.06 -6.28 -21.00
CA ARG A 245 -4.02 -5.60 -19.70
C ARG A 245 -5.07 -4.51 -19.59
N THR A 246 -5.33 -3.78 -20.67
CA THR A 246 -6.34 -2.70 -20.68
C THR A 246 -7.77 -3.26 -20.70
N ARG A 247 -7.95 -4.55 -21.02
CA ARG A 247 -9.23 -5.26 -20.96
C ARG A 247 -9.50 -5.98 -19.63
N LEU A 248 -8.56 -5.97 -18.68
CA LEU A 248 -8.75 -6.62 -17.38
C LEU A 248 -9.91 -5.98 -16.58
N PRO A 249 -10.63 -6.75 -15.73
CA PRO A 249 -11.82 -6.27 -15.01
C PRO A 249 -11.61 -5.11 -14.01
N TRP A 250 -10.35 -4.79 -13.69
CA TRP A 250 -10.00 -3.65 -12.83
C TRP A 250 -9.84 -2.33 -13.62
N THR A 251 -9.81 -2.39 -14.95
CA THR A 251 -9.57 -1.24 -15.82
C THR A 251 -10.86 -0.47 -16.01
N GLY A 252 -10.84 0.83 -15.75
CA GLY A 252 -12.03 1.68 -15.84
C GLY A 252 -13.04 1.47 -14.71
N ARG A 253 -12.80 0.50 -13.81
CA ARG A 253 -13.65 0.24 -12.63
C ARG A 253 -13.79 1.49 -11.78
N GLY A 254 -15.04 1.80 -11.43
CA GLY A 254 -15.38 2.87 -10.50
C GLY A 254 -15.94 2.32 -9.20
N SER A 255 -15.50 2.89 -8.09
CA SER A 255 -16.09 2.64 -6.76
C SER A 255 -16.93 3.84 -6.35
N ARG A 256 -18.01 3.59 -5.59
CA ARG A 256 -18.71 4.66 -4.87
C ARG A 256 -17.77 5.34 -3.88
N ARG A 257 -18.06 6.60 -3.55
CA ARG A 257 -17.39 7.31 -2.46
C ARG A 257 -17.87 6.74 -1.12
N TRP A 258 -16.96 6.66 -0.15
CA TRP A 258 -17.30 6.32 1.23
C TRP A 258 -18.28 7.32 1.85
N GLU A 259 -18.96 6.92 2.91
CA GLU A 259 -19.95 7.72 3.64
C GLU A 259 -19.31 8.97 4.28
N PRO A 260 -20.07 10.05 4.51
CA PRO A 260 -19.58 11.20 5.28
C PRO A 260 -19.36 10.83 6.76
N GLU A 261 -18.59 11.65 7.48
CA GLU A 261 -18.47 11.51 8.92
C GLU A 261 -19.74 12.02 9.64
N PRO A 262 -20.13 11.43 10.78
CA PRO A 262 -19.44 10.35 11.52
C PRO A 262 -19.83 8.93 11.08
N ALA A 263 -20.73 8.77 10.10
CA ALA A 263 -21.27 7.46 9.71
C ALA A 263 -20.18 6.48 9.28
N ARG A 264 -19.19 6.96 8.52
CA ARG A 264 -18.03 6.16 8.12
C ARG A 264 -17.20 5.69 9.30
N TRP A 265 -16.83 6.60 10.22
CA TRP A 265 -16.08 6.22 11.41
C TRP A 265 -16.84 5.19 12.26
N LEU A 266 -18.13 5.40 12.50
CA LEU A 266 -18.98 4.46 13.23
C LEU A 266 -19.05 3.10 12.52
N GLY A 267 -19.24 3.10 11.19
CA GLY A 267 -19.31 1.87 10.40
C GLY A 267 -18.03 1.06 10.47
N VAL A 268 -16.87 1.70 10.29
CA VAL A 268 -15.59 1.00 10.37
C VAL A 268 -15.34 0.46 11.78
N HIS A 269 -15.51 1.29 12.82
CA HIS A 269 -15.28 0.83 14.20
C HIS A 269 -16.28 -0.25 14.63
N GLY A 270 -17.53 -0.15 14.21
CA GLY A 270 -18.56 -1.16 14.43
C GLY A 270 -18.24 -2.50 13.76
N MET A 271 -17.83 -2.47 12.49
CA MET A 271 -17.38 -3.65 11.74
C MET A 271 -16.21 -4.35 12.46
N TYR A 272 -15.21 -3.59 12.91
CA TYR A 272 -14.06 -4.16 13.62
C TYR A 272 -14.40 -4.66 15.03
N ALA A 273 -15.32 -4.01 15.74
CA ALA A 273 -15.81 -4.51 17.01
C ALA A 273 -16.55 -5.84 16.84
N ALA A 274 -17.37 -5.96 15.79
CA ALA A 274 -18.06 -7.20 15.44
C ALA A 274 -17.08 -8.31 15.05
N TYR A 275 -16.07 -8.02 14.23
CA TYR A 275 -15.02 -8.99 13.88
C TYR A 275 -14.24 -9.51 15.11
N ARG A 276 -13.84 -8.63 16.03
CA ARG A 276 -13.19 -9.06 17.28
C ARG A 276 -14.12 -9.85 18.20
N ALA A 277 -15.42 -9.59 18.16
CA ALA A 277 -16.39 -10.38 18.91
C ALA A 277 -16.60 -11.76 18.26
N ALA A 278 -16.63 -11.83 16.93
CA ALA A 278 -16.69 -13.08 16.18
C ALA A 278 -15.46 -13.95 16.45
N ASP A 279 -14.25 -13.39 16.32
CA ASP A 279 -12.99 -14.13 16.56
C ASP A 279 -12.95 -14.74 17.98
N ARG A 280 -13.37 -13.98 19.00
CA ARG A 280 -13.46 -14.50 20.39
C ARG A 280 -14.47 -15.65 20.54
N GLN A 281 -15.63 -15.54 19.89
CA GLN A 281 -16.64 -16.60 19.93
C GLN A 281 -16.19 -17.87 19.19
N GLU A 282 -15.34 -17.72 18.18
CA GLU A 282 -14.83 -18.83 17.39
C GLU A 282 -13.65 -19.54 18.08
N GLU A 283 -12.80 -18.80 18.81
CA GLU A 283 -11.77 -19.38 19.70
C GLU A 283 -12.40 -20.20 20.85
N ASP A 284 -13.56 -19.77 21.37
CA ASP A 284 -14.25 -20.40 22.50
C ASP A 284 -15.23 -21.55 22.11
N ALA A 285 -14.98 -22.24 20.99
CA ALA A 285 -15.65 -23.48 20.55
C ALA A 285 -16.97 -23.35 19.75
N ARG A 286 -16.96 -22.64 18.61
CA ARG A 286 -18.00 -22.78 17.57
C ARG A 286 -17.48 -23.49 16.31
N THR A 287 -18.27 -24.42 15.79
CA THR A 287 -18.02 -25.12 14.50
C THR A 287 -18.58 -24.37 13.29
N THR A 288 -19.13 -23.17 13.48
CA THR A 288 -19.79 -22.36 12.43
C THR A 288 -19.47 -20.88 12.59
N THR A 289 -19.37 -20.16 11.47
CA THR A 289 -19.10 -18.72 11.42
C THR A 289 -20.09 -17.92 12.25
N SER A 290 -19.59 -17.00 13.07
CA SER A 290 -20.43 -16.16 13.92
C SER A 290 -21.41 -15.30 13.10
N PRO A 291 -22.70 -15.20 13.50
CA PRO A 291 -23.65 -14.27 12.88
C PRO A 291 -23.18 -12.80 12.90
N LEU A 292 -22.29 -12.44 13.83
CA LEU A 292 -21.69 -11.11 13.90
C LEU A 292 -20.76 -10.81 12.72
N ALA A 293 -20.08 -11.82 12.17
CA ALA A 293 -19.29 -11.67 10.96
C ALA A 293 -20.17 -11.30 9.75
N ARG A 294 -21.35 -11.93 9.62
CA ARG A 294 -22.31 -11.60 8.55
C ARG A 294 -22.81 -10.16 8.62
N ILE A 295 -23.03 -9.63 9.83
CA ILE A 295 -23.41 -8.22 10.02
C ILE A 295 -22.25 -7.30 9.61
N ALA A 296 -21.02 -7.65 9.97
CA ALA A 296 -19.83 -6.91 9.57
C ALA A 296 -19.64 -6.90 8.05
N ASP A 297 -19.92 -8.01 7.36
CA ASP A 297 -19.84 -8.10 5.90
C ASP A 297 -20.87 -7.22 5.20
N VAL A 298 -22.09 -7.13 5.73
CA VAL A 298 -23.12 -6.19 5.24
C VAL A 298 -22.66 -4.73 5.40
N ILE A 299 -22.04 -4.39 6.54
CA ILE A 299 -21.47 -3.04 6.76
C ILE A 299 -20.30 -2.78 5.80
N ALA A 300 -19.44 -3.77 5.60
CA ALA A 300 -18.33 -3.72 4.65
C ALA A 300 -18.80 -3.67 3.19
N ALA A 301 -20.05 -4.06 2.92
CA ALA A 301 -20.59 -4.42 1.61
C ALA A 301 -19.67 -5.39 0.84
N ARG A 302 -19.24 -6.44 1.53
CA ARG A 302 -18.49 -7.57 0.97
C ARG A 302 -19.38 -8.81 0.87
#